data_AF-A0A6C0DAV1-F1
#
_entry.id   AF-A0A6C0DAV1-F1
#
_cell.length_a   1.000
_cell.length_b   1.000
_cell.length_c   1.000
_cell.angle_alpha   90.00
_cell.angle_beta   90.00
_cell.angle_gamma   90.00
#
_symmetry.space_group_name_H-M   'P 1'
#
loop_
_entity.id
_entity.type
_entity.pdbx_description
1 polymer ?
#
loop_
_entity_poly.entity_id
_entity_poly.type
_entity_poly.pdbx_seq_one_letter_code
_entity_poly.pdbx_strand_id
1 'polypeptide(L)'
;MLKPISFELIEFVKTNISPYIKCPKTKFSVNSKKLLSSIFDHMLNGEKAFENASIKDKWIDFEKDKLPKGFDYNYSPQIARNKIESMQKFGCIYNFVLNGRNIQVTIVMPRTNITKHDCNEKIKRIFIWLYIATKYSAYECSRNLNIFIYLTDLQKALPSNHKHIQQENANTGFTTTCNTASEIHIYRCEEWFKVLLHETFHNLGLDFSGVNNNGIDQCVYNIFPIKNEQKYFETYCEMWAETINAMFVSFFSSKTKNIENMIKNTTKILKIEREFSLFQCVKVLHFFGMKYTDLYENTPSAAHARIHKYKETTPVFSYYILKSIMMFFIDEYIDWCATHNQSSINFNKKPNNLIKYCEFIREHYKNTSYLDAIKSMEKTVLNKKNPKSIMETLRMTVYEIQ
;
A
#
# COMPACT_ATOMS: atom_id res chain seq x y z
N MET A 1 0.51 -13.03 -14.51
CA MET A 1 1.75 -12.42 -15.05
C MET A 1 1.93 -11.03 -14.43
N LEU A 2 3.13 -10.43 -14.46
CA LEU A 2 3.32 -9.04 -14.00
C LEU A 2 2.96 -8.06 -15.12
N LYS A 3 2.57 -6.83 -14.75
CA LYS A 3 2.31 -5.76 -15.74
C LYS A 3 3.63 -5.27 -16.40
N PRO A 4 3.61 -4.76 -17.64
CA PRO A 4 4.79 -4.22 -18.32
C PRO A 4 5.59 -3.20 -17.49
N ILE A 5 4.91 -2.26 -16.83
CA ILE A 5 5.55 -1.25 -15.97
C ILE A 5 6.31 -1.85 -14.78
N SER A 6 5.87 -3.01 -14.26
CA SER A 6 6.60 -3.72 -13.21
C SER A 6 7.96 -4.18 -13.70
N PHE A 7 8.06 -4.67 -14.95
CA PHE A 7 9.35 -5.07 -15.52
C PHE A 7 10.30 -3.89 -15.67
N GLU A 8 9.82 -2.74 -16.16
CA GLU A 8 10.62 -1.51 -16.28
C GLU A 8 11.14 -1.06 -14.90
N LEU A 9 10.28 -1.00 -13.89
CA LEU A 9 10.65 -0.57 -12.55
C LEU A 9 11.61 -1.55 -11.86
N ILE A 10 11.37 -2.87 -11.99
CA ILE A 10 12.25 -3.89 -11.42
C ILE A 10 13.63 -3.82 -12.09
N GLU A 11 13.68 -3.63 -13.41
CA GLU A 11 14.95 -3.51 -14.13
C GLU A 11 15.69 -2.23 -13.74
N PHE A 12 14.98 -1.10 -13.63
CA PHE A 12 15.54 0.14 -13.10
C PHE A 12 16.15 -0.05 -11.71
N VAL A 13 15.43 -0.71 -10.78
CA VAL A 13 15.97 -0.98 -9.44
C VAL A 13 17.24 -1.83 -9.53
N LYS A 14 17.21 -2.93 -10.29
CA LYS A 14 18.36 -3.85 -10.40
C LYS A 14 19.62 -3.22 -11.01
N THR A 15 19.45 -2.32 -11.97
CA THR A 15 20.56 -1.77 -12.76
C THR A 15 21.04 -0.42 -12.23
N ASN A 16 20.13 0.44 -11.78
CA ASN A 16 20.45 1.80 -11.36
C ASN A 16 20.60 1.95 -9.85
N ILE A 17 19.94 1.09 -9.06
CA ILE A 17 19.87 1.20 -7.60
C ILE A 17 20.69 0.11 -6.91
N SER A 18 20.34 -1.17 -7.08
CA SER A 18 20.93 -2.30 -6.35
C SER A 18 22.46 -2.32 -6.32
N PRO A 19 23.19 -1.94 -7.40
CA PRO A 19 24.66 -1.97 -7.38
C PRO A 19 25.32 -0.95 -6.44
N TYR A 20 24.57 0.08 -6.01
CA TYR A 20 25.11 1.24 -5.28
C TYR A 20 24.64 1.32 -3.83
N ILE A 21 23.68 0.48 -3.43
CA ILE A 21 23.15 0.46 -2.08
C ILE A 21 23.45 -0.87 -1.40
N LYS A 22 23.77 -0.78 -0.11
CA LYS A 22 23.94 -1.96 0.75
C LYS A 22 22.72 -2.06 1.64
N CYS A 23 21.85 -3.01 1.33
CA CYS A 23 20.70 -3.35 2.17
C CYS A 23 21.00 -4.60 3.02
N PRO A 24 20.41 -4.72 4.22
CA PRO A 24 20.52 -5.94 5.02
C PRO A 24 19.97 -7.15 4.25
N LYS A 25 20.51 -8.34 4.49
CA LYS A 25 19.94 -9.56 3.91
C LYS A 25 18.61 -9.85 4.61
N THR A 26 17.54 -9.98 3.83
CA THR A 26 16.21 -10.31 4.35
C THR A 26 16.19 -11.75 4.89
N LYS A 27 16.11 -11.91 6.21
CA LYS A 27 16.06 -13.18 6.93
C LYS A 27 15.06 -13.10 8.08
N PHE A 28 13.81 -13.43 7.75
CA PHE A 28 12.71 -13.50 8.72
C PHE A 28 13.02 -14.41 9.91
N SER A 29 12.63 -13.95 11.11
CA SER A 29 12.70 -14.70 12.36
C SER A 29 11.77 -15.92 12.34
N VAL A 30 11.85 -16.75 13.38
CA VAL A 30 10.89 -17.86 13.56
C VAL A 30 9.45 -17.33 13.71
N ASN A 31 9.25 -16.23 14.44
CA ASN A 31 7.92 -15.65 14.65
C ASN A 31 7.38 -15.02 13.35
N SER A 32 8.23 -14.28 12.63
CA SER A 32 7.88 -13.74 11.32
C SER A 32 7.48 -14.84 10.34
N LYS A 33 8.27 -15.93 10.27
CA LYS A 33 7.95 -17.07 9.40
C LYS A 33 6.63 -17.74 9.79
N LYS A 34 6.35 -17.93 11.08
CA LYS A 34 5.06 -18.48 11.54
C LYS A 34 3.88 -17.61 11.11
N LEU A 35 3.97 -16.29 11.28
CA LEU A 35 2.95 -15.34 10.86
C LEU A 35 2.74 -15.39 9.34
N LEU A 36 3.82 -15.31 8.55
CA LEU A 36 3.72 -15.35 7.09
C LEU A 36 3.23 -16.71 6.56
N SER A 37 3.65 -17.83 7.17
CA SER A 37 3.12 -19.16 6.85
C SER A 37 1.62 -19.25 7.09
N SER A 38 1.13 -18.75 8.23
CA SER A 38 -0.30 -18.75 8.53
C SER A 38 -1.11 -17.95 7.50
N ILE A 39 -0.59 -16.82 7.01
CA ILE A 39 -1.24 -16.06 5.95
C ILE A 39 -1.25 -16.86 4.63
N PHE A 40 -0.18 -17.57 4.27
CA PHE A 40 -0.18 -18.45 3.09
C PHE A 40 -1.14 -19.63 3.23
N ASP A 41 -1.25 -20.24 4.41
CA ASP A 41 -2.26 -21.27 4.69
C ASP A 41 -3.67 -20.70 4.50
N HIS A 42 -3.91 -19.46 4.96
CA HIS A 42 -5.17 -18.77 4.71
C HIS A 42 -5.40 -18.45 3.24
N MET A 43 -4.37 -18.14 2.45
CA MET A 43 -4.49 -18.00 0.98
C MET A 43 -4.91 -19.31 0.31
N LEU A 44 -4.29 -20.44 0.69
CA LEU A 44 -4.64 -21.77 0.16
C LEU A 44 -6.09 -22.14 0.51
N ASN A 45 -6.50 -21.90 1.75
CA ASN A 45 -7.88 -22.15 2.17
C ASN A 45 -8.88 -21.19 1.51
N GLY A 46 -8.49 -19.92 1.30
CA GLY A 46 -9.30 -18.95 0.57
C GLY A 46 -9.49 -19.33 -0.90
N GLU A 47 -8.45 -19.88 -1.55
CA GLU A 47 -8.54 -20.38 -2.94
C GLU A 47 -9.52 -21.55 -3.03
N LYS A 48 -9.44 -22.54 -2.12
CA LYS A 48 -10.41 -23.64 -2.04
C LYS A 48 -11.82 -23.18 -1.70
N ALA A 49 -11.95 -22.17 -0.82
CA ALA A 49 -13.24 -21.61 -0.47
C ALA A 49 -13.89 -20.89 -1.65
N PHE A 50 -13.10 -20.21 -2.50
CA PHE A 50 -13.58 -19.56 -3.71
C PHE A 50 -14.18 -20.55 -4.71
N GLU A 51 -13.57 -21.72 -4.89
CA GLU A 51 -14.07 -22.77 -5.80
C GLU A 51 -15.47 -23.29 -5.43
N ASN A 52 -15.81 -23.24 -4.14
CA ASN A 52 -17.10 -23.70 -3.61
C ASN A 52 -18.06 -22.55 -3.28
N ALA A 53 -17.65 -21.30 -3.51
CA ALA A 53 -18.43 -20.14 -3.11
C ALA A 53 -19.62 -19.91 -4.05
N SER A 54 -20.79 -19.61 -3.47
CA SER A 54 -21.93 -19.11 -4.24
C SER A 54 -21.72 -17.61 -4.51
N ILE A 55 -21.22 -17.30 -5.71
CA ILE A 55 -20.99 -15.93 -6.16
C ILE A 55 -21.96 -15.63 -7.30
N LYS A 56 -22.85 -14.65 -7.09
CA LYS A 56 -23.77 -14.18 -8.13
C LYS A 56 -23.10 -13.09 -8.94
N ASP A 57 -22.91 -13.29 -10.24
CA ASP A 57 -22.42 -12.28 -11.16
C ASP A 57 -23.54 -11.64 -11.99
N LYS A 58 -23.36 -10.35 -12.32
CA LYS A 58 -24.19 -9.60 -13.27
C LYS A 58 -23.28 -8.72 -14.14
N TRP A 59 -23.53 -8.71 -15.44
CA TRP A 59 -22.86 -7.81 -16.38
C TRP A 59 -23.64 -6.48 -16.49
N ILE A 60 -22.92 -5.38 -16.61
CA ILE A 60 -23.51 -4.04 -16.73
C ILE A 60 -23.65 -3.71 -18.22
N ASP A 61 -24.87 -3.43 -18.66
CA ASP A 61 -25.15 -2.93 -20.00
C ASP A 61 -25.12 -1.41 -19.97
N PHE A 62 -23.96 -0.78 -20.19
CA PHE A 62 -23.83 0.68 -20.11
C PHE A 62 -24.62 1.47 -21.18
N GLU A 63 -25.29 0.81 -22.12
CA GLU A 63 -26.25 1.46 -23.01
C GLU A 63 -27.62 1.65 -22.34
N LYS A 64 -27.93 0.84 -21.31
CA LYS A 64 -29.22 0.84 -20.60
C LYS A 64 -29.09 1.17 -19.11
N ASP A 65 -28.06 0.63 -18.47
CA ASP A 65 -27.76 0.77 -17.06
C ASP A 65 -26.97 2.06 -16.79
N LYS A 66 -27.32 2.74 -15.70
CA LYS A 66 -26.52 3.84 -15.17
C LYS A 66 -25.21 3.31 -14.57
N LEU A 67 -24.17 4.15 -14.57
CA LEU A 67 -22.93 3.87 -13.86
C LEU A 67 -23.22 3.62 -12.37
N PRO A 68 -22.87 2.45 -11.80
CA PRO A 68 -23.01 2.23 -10.38
C PRO A 68 -22.09 3.16 -9.60
N LYS A 69 -22.67 3.87 -8.64
CA LYS A 69 -21.99 4.82 -7.77
C LYS A 69 -22.39 4.51 -6.33
N GLY A 70 -21.41 4.46 -5.45
CA GLY A 70 -21.64 4.42 -4.01
C GLY A 70 -22.06 5.79 -3.46
N PHE A 71 -22.53 5.82 -2.21
CA PHE A 71 -22.89 7.08 -1.53
C PHE A 71 -21.68 8.03 -1.37
N ASP A 72 -20.47 7.48 -1.24
CA ASP A 72 -19.24 8.25 -1.08
C ASP A 72 -18.53 8.55 -2.42
N TYR A 73 -19.16 8.24 -3.57
CA TYR A 73 -18.55 8.44 -4.89
C TYR A 73 -18.01 9.87 -5.09
N ASN A 74 -18.67 10.87 -4.50
CA ASN A 74 -18.32 12.27 -4.63
C ASN A 74 -17.03 12.69 -3.90
N TYR A 75 -16.48 11.85 -3.02
CA TYR A 75 -15.15 12.04 -2.43
C TYR A 75 -14.01 11.66 -3.40
N SER A 76 -14.32 10.98 -4.52
CA SER A 76 -13.34 10.78 -5.58
C SER A 76 -12.93 12.13 -6.19
N PRO A 77 -11.62 12.37 -6.46
CA PRO A 77 -11.18 13.60 -7.11
C PRO A 77 -11.94 13.88 -8.41
N GLN A 78 -12.19 15.16 -8.72
CA GLN A 78 -12.96 15.54 -9.92
C GLN A 78 -12.37 14.94 -11.20
N ILE A 79 -11.05 14.91 -11.34
CA ILE A 79 -10.37 14.31 -12.49
C ILE A 79 -10.68 12.81 -12.63
N ALA A 80 -10.77 12.08 -11.52
CA ALA A 80 -11.15 10.67 -11.50
C ALA A 80 -12.60 10.51 -11.92
N ARG A 81 -13.54 11.27 -11.33
CA ARG A 81 -14.96 11.22 -11.69
C ARG A 81 -15.18 11.50 -13.17
N ASN A 82 -14.59 12.58 -13.69
CA ASN A 82 -14.66 12.94 -15.11
C ASN A 82 -14.14 11.81 -16.01
N LYS A 83 -13.02 11.19 -15.68
CA LYS A 83 -12.48 10.06 -16.44
C LYS A 83 -13.37 8.82 -16.38
N ILE A 84 -13.89 8.47 -15.20
CA ILE A 84 -14.80 7.33 -15.01
C ILE A 84 -16.09 7.53 -15.82
N GLU A 85 -16.62 8.75 -15.85
CA GLU A 85 -17.86 9.07 -16.55
C GLU A 85 -17.71 9.15 -18.07
N SER A 86 -16.56 9.62 -18.56
CA SER A 86 -16.32 9.82 -20.00
C SER A 86 -15.73 8.61 -20.72
N MET A 87 -15.01 7.72 -20.03
CA MET A 87 -14.38 6.57 -20.71
C MET A 87 -15.42 5.62 -21.29
N GLN A 88 -15.12 4.94 -22.40
CA GLN A 88 -15.91 3.78 -22.82
C GLN A 88 -15.68 2.65 -21.81
N LYS A 89 -16.75 1.94 -21.43
CA LYS A 89 -16.75 1.11 -20.21
C LYS A 89 -17.22 -0.29 -20.47
N PHE A 90 -16.64 -1.22 -19.72
CA PHE A 90 -17.12 -2.57 -19.49
C PHE A 90 -17.23 -2.77 -17.98
N GLY A 91 -18.21 -3.55 -17.52
CA GLY A 91 -18.46 -3.65 -16.09
C GLY A 91 -19.19 -4.91 -15.65
N CYS A 92 -18.89 -5.31 -14.42
CA CYS A 92 -19.36 -6.53 -13.80
C CYS A 92 -19.61 -6.27 -12.30
N ILE A 93 -20.66 -6.89 -11.77
CA ILE A 93 -21.06 -6.83 -10.37
C ILE A 93 -21.07 -8.25 -9.83
N TYR A 94 -20.42 -8.47 -8.69
CA TYR A 94 -20.42 -9.73 -7.97
C TYR A 94 -21.03 -9.54 -6.59
N ASN A 95 -21.85 -10.49 -6.16
CA ASN A 95 -22.43 -10.52 -4.82
C ASN A 95 -22.17 -11.87 -4.18
N PHE A 96 -21.68 -11.87 -2.95
CA PHE A 96 -21.43 -13.07 -2.17
C PHE A 96 -21.49 -12.78 -0.67
N VAL A 97 -21.64 -13.84 0.13
CA VAL A 97 -21.56 -13.77 1.59
C VAL A 97 -20.27 -14.44 2.02
N LEU A 98 -19.52 -13.78 2.91
CA LEU A 98 -18.27 -14.30 3.45
C LEU A 98 -18.20 -14.05 4.95
N ASN A 99 -18.12 -15.13 5.74
CA ASN A 99 -18.06 -15.07 7.21
C ASN A 99 -19.16 -14.17 7.82
N GLY A 100 -20.38 -14.26 7.29
CA GLY A 100 -21.53 -13.46 7.75
C GLY A 100 -21.56 -12.01 7.26
N ARG A 101 -20.65 -11.60 6.35
CA ARG A 101 -20.65 -10.28 5.71
C ARG A 101 -21.27 -10.37 4.33
N ASN A 102 -22.16 -9.42 4.01
CA ASN A 102 -22.68 -9.25 2.65
C ASN A 102 -21.72 -8.37 1.87
N ILE A 103 -21.17 -8.89 0.78
CA ILE A 103 -20.17 -8.19 -0.03
C ILE A 103 -20.68 -8.04 -1.45
N GLN A 104 -20.68 -6.80 -1.93
CA GLN A 104 -20.86 -6.47 -3.33
C GLN A 104 -19.56 -5.88 -3.89
N VAL A 105 -19.13 -6.38 -5.04
CA VAL A 105 -17.97 -5.85 -5.76
C VAL A 105 -18.41 -5.41 -7.13
N THR A 106 -18.29 -4.12 -7.41
CA THR A 106 -18.48 -3.54 -8.74
C THR A 106 -17.13 -3.25 -9.35
N ILE A 107 -16.86 -3.81 -10.53
CA ILE A 107 -15.64 -3.53 -11.29
C ILE A 107 -16.05 -2.86 -12.61
N VAL A 108 -15.50 -1.67 -12.87
CA VAL A 108 -15.69 -0.91 -14.09
C VAL A 108 -14.32 -0.65 -14.71
N MET A 109 -14.15 -0.99 -15.98
CA MET A 109 -12.89 -0.92 -16.70
C MET A 109 -13.06 -0.24 -18.05
N PRO A 110 -12.01 0.39 -18.61
CA PRO A 110 -12.02 0.86 -19.99
C PRO A 110 -12.37 -0.27 -20.94
N ARG A 111 -13.31 -0.05 -21.86
CA ARG A 111 -13.72 -1.04 -22.86
C ARG A 111 -12.57 -1.25 -23.86
N THR A 112 -11.76 -2.28 -23.62
CA THR A 112 -10.74 -2.79 -24.55
C THR A 112 -11.07 -4.26 -24.88
N ASN A 113 -10.10 -5.10 -25.25
CA ASN A 113 -10.29 -6.56 -25.43
C ASN A 113 -10.54 -7.31 -24.10
N ILE A 114 -11.22 -6.67 -23.15
CA ILE A 114 -11.54 -7.22 -21.84
C ILE A 114 -12.67 -8.23 -21.98
N THR A 115 -12.50 -9.35 -21.31
CA THR A 115 -13.43 -10.47 -21.30
C THR A 115 -14.00 -10.70 -19.91
N LYS A 116 -14.95 -11.62 -19.81
CA LYS A 116 -15.46 -12.09 -18.52
C LYS A 116 -14.35 -12.67 -17.64
N HIS A 117 -13.35 -13.29 -18.26
CA HIS A 117 -12.20 -13.87 -17.56
C HIS A 117 -11.42 -12.82 -16.75
N ASP A 118 -11.26 -11.60 -17.27
CA ASP A 118 -10.54 -10.52 -16.58
C ASP A 118 -11.24 -10.03 -15.30
N CYS A 119 -12.58 -10.05 -15.28
CA CYS A 119 -13.34 -9.80 -14.05
C CYS A 119 -13.22 -10.98 -13.07
N ASN A 120 -13.29 -12.21 -13.58
CA ASN A 120 -13.21 -13.43 -12.77
C ASN A 120 -11.85 -13.58 -12.05
N GLU A 121 -10.75 -13.21 -12.71
CA GLU A 121 -9.42 -13.22 -12.09
C GLU A 121 -9.31 -12.18 -10.96
N LYS A 122 -9.92 -11.00 -11.13
CA LYS A 122 -9.95 -9.96 -10.10
C LYS A 122 -10.81 -10.37 -8.92
N ILE A 123 -12.03 -10.89 -9.15
CA ILE A 123 -12.91 -11.31 -8.06
C ILE A 123 -12.30 -12.48 -7.28
N LYS A 124 -11.56 -13.41 -7.92
CA LYS A 124 -10.82 -14.46 -7.23
C LYS A 124 -9.83 -13.89 -6.23
N ARG A 125 -9.03 -12.89 -6.62
CA ARG A 125 -8.05 -12.24 -5.72
C ARG A 125 -8.72 -11.49 -4.59
N ILE A 126 -9.77 -10.73 -4.90
CA ILE A 126 -10.57 -9.98 -3.92
C ILE A 126 -11.15 -10.94 -2.89
N PHE A 127 -11.77 -12.04 -3.34
CA PHE A 127 -12.35 -13.06 -2.47
C PHE A 127 -11.31 -13.68 -1.55
N ILE A 128 -10.17 -14.15 -2.10
CA ILE A 128 -9.10 -14.77 -1.31
C ILE A 128 -8.58 -13.77 -0.27
N TRP A 129 -8.39 -12.51 -0.64
CA TRP A 129 -7.95 -11.50 0.31
C TRP A 129 -8.97 -11.26 1.42
N LEU A 130 -10.24 -11.03 1.07
CA LEU A 130 -11.29 -10.81 2.08
C LEU A 130 -11.47 -12.04 2.98
N TYR A 131 -11.23 -13.26 2.46
CA TYR A 131 -11.24 -14.49 3.25
C TYR A 131 -10.17 -14.48 4.34
N ILE A 132 -8.99 -13.90 4.03
CA ILE A 132 -7.89 -13.73 4.99
C ILE A 132 -8.21 -12.59 5.94
N ALA A 133 -8.50 -11.40 5.42
CA ALA A 133 -8.65 -10.17 6.20
C ALA A 133 -9.77 -10.28 7.25
N THR A 134 -10.89 -10.94 6.90
CA THR A 134 -12.02 -11.13 7.81
C THR A 134 -11.74 -12.08 8.98
N LYS A 135 -10.66 -12.87 8.94
CA LYS A 135 -10.22 -13.67 10.09
C LYS A 135 -9.54 -12.83 11.17
N TYR A 136 -8.99 -11.68 10.79
CA TYR A 136 -8.27 -10.79 11.70
C TYR A 136 -9.12 -9.59 12.16
N SER A 137 -10.27 -9.37 11.53
CA SER A 137 -11.14 -8.23 11.81
C SER A 137 -12.26 -8.58 12.79
N ALA A 138 -12.73 -7.54 13.50
CA ALA A 138 -13.88 -7.68 14.38
C ALA A 138 -15.18 -7.80 13.55
N TYR A 139 -16.11 -8.64 14.00
CA TYR A 139 -17.31 -9.00 13.24
C TYR A 139 -18.21 -7.78 12.91
N GLU A 140 -18.19 -6.74 13.74
CA GLU A 140 -18.95 -5.51 13.61
C GLU A 140 -18.51 -4.60 12.45
N CYS A 141 -17.22 -4.56 12.10
CA CYS A 141 -16.70 -3.66 11.05
C CYS A 141 -17.11 -4.16 9.66
N SER A 142 -17.90 -3.41 8.88
CA SER A 142 -18.24 -3.73 7.48
C SER A 142 -19.05 -5.01 7.32
N ARG A 143 -20.20 -5.11 8.03
CA ARG A 143 -21.16 -6.21 7.82
C ARG A 143 -21.78 -6.17 6.42
N ASN A 144 -21.98 -4.97 5.88
CA ASN A 144 -22.35 -4.75 4.48
C ASN A 144 -21.23 -3.94 3.83
N LEU A 145 -20.52 -4.53 2.89
CA LEU A 145 -19.36 -3.94 2.23
C LEU A 145 -19.62 -3.82 0.73
N ASN A 146 -19.61 -2.59 0.22
CA ASN A 146 -19.62 -2.33 -1.22
C ASN A 146 -18.22 -1.88 -1.67
N ILE A 147 -17.66 -2.57 -2.65
CA ILE A 147 -16.35 -2.27 -3.22
C ILE A 147 -16.54 -1.80 -4.65
N PHE A 148 -16.22 -0.54 -4.91
CA PHE A 148 -16.28 0.06 -6.24
C PHE A 148 -14.86 0.22 -6.80
N ILE A 149 -14.56 -0.51 -7.88
CA ILE A 149 -13.26 -0.51 -8.53
C ILE A 149 -13.42 0.05 -9.94
N TYR A 150 -13.10 1.33 -10.12
CA TYR A 150 -13.07 2.02 -11.40
C TYR A 150 -11.64 2.09 -11.94
N LEU A 151 -11.24 1.14 -12.79
CA LEU A 151 -9.85 0.98 -13.24
C LEU A 151 -9.46 1.96 -14.36
N THR A 152 -9.50 3.27 -14.07
CA THR A 152 -9.05 4.30 -15.01
C THR A 152 -7.54 4.17 -15.30
N ASP A 153 -7.11 4.77 -16.41
CA ASP A 153 -5.70 4.85 -16.84
C ASP A 153 -4.92 5.99 -16.16
N LEU A 154 -5.52 6.70 -15.19
CA LEU A 154 -4.84 7.74 -14.43
C LEU A 154 -3.64 7.16 -13.67
N GLN A 155 -2.55 7.92 -13.64
CA GLN A 155 -1.29 7.54 -12.99
C GLN A 155 -0.95 8.49 -11.85
N LYS A 156 -0.20 8.00 -10.86
CA LYS A 156 0.39 8.82 -9.80
C LYS A 156 1.67 9.46 -10.30
N ALA A 157 1.71 10.78 -10.25
CA ALA A 157 2.88 11.55 -10.63
C ALA A 157 3.08 12.75 -9.70
N LEU A 158 4.35 13.09 -9.48
CA LEU A 158 4.75 14.34 -8.85
C LEU A 158 4.09 15.51 -9.60
N PRO A 159 3.59 16.52 -8.88
CA PRO A 159 3.06 17.71 -9.51
C PRO A 159 4.22 18.54 -10.10
N SER A 160 3.88 19.58 -10.86
CA SER A 160 4.86 20.58 -11.30
C SER A 160 5.61 21.18 -10.10
N ASN A 161 6.89 21.53 -10.30
CA ASN A 161 7.80 22.00 -9.25
C ASN A 161 7.16 23.01 -8.28
N HIS A 162 7.46 22.86 -6.98
CA HIS A 162 7.02 23.72 -5.86
C HIS A 162 5.53 23.63 -5.48
N LYS A 163 4.75 22.73 -6.09
CA LYS A 163 3.39 22.42 -5.65
C LYS A 163 3.37 21.39 -4.52
N HIS A 164 2.30 21.41 -3.74
CA HIS A 164 2.05 20.41 -2.71
C HIS A 164 1.72 19.08 -3.38
N ILE A 165 2.20 17.97 -2.81
CA ILE A 165 1.70 16.64 -3.20
C ILE A 165 0.33 16.45 -2.55
N GLN A 166 -0.69 16.27 -3.39
CA GLN A 166 -2.09 16.15 -2.99
C GLN A 166 -2.64 14.75 -3.26
N GLN A 167 -3.91 14.51 -2.88
CA GLN A 167 -4.62 13.26 -3.13
C GLN A 167 -4.59 12.84 -4.60
N GLU A 168 -4.75 13.79 -5.52
CA GLU A 168 -4.69 13.52 -6.96
C GLU A 168 -3.30 13.07 -7.43
N ASN A 169 -2.24 13.34 -6.68
CA ASN A 169 -0.89 12.93 -7.03
C ASN A 169 -0.54 11.54 -6.49
N ALA A 170 -0.97 11.21 -5.26
CA ALA A 170 -0.47 10.06 -4.53
C ALA A 170 -1.52 8.98 -4.17
N ASN A 171 -2.81 9.30 -4.08
CA ASN A 171 -3.84 8.37 -3.58
C ASN A 171 -4.59 7.74 -4.73
N THR A 172 -4.89 6.44 -4.66
CA THR A 172 -5.62 5.69 -5.70
C THR A 172 -7.01 5.23 -5.25
N GLY A 173 -7.27 5.26 -3.95
CA GLY A 173 -8.54 4.88 -3.37
C GLY A 173 -8.81 5.60 -2.06
N PHE A 174 -9.96 5.31 -1.47
CA PHE A 174 -10.35 5.72 -0.14
C PHE A 174 -11.45 4.79 0.39
N THR A 175 -11.68 4.86 1.71
CA THR A 175 -12.73 4.12 2.38
C THR A 175 -13.16 4.80 3.69
N THR A 176 -14.24 4.31 4.28
CA THR A 176 -14.65 4.63 5.65
C THR A 176 -14.07 3.63 6.64
N THR A 177 -13.62 4.08 7.81
CA THR A 177 -13.10 3.23 8.88
C THR A 177 -14.21 2.51 9.64
N CYS A 178 -14.22 1.16 9.62
CA CYS A 178 -15.02 0.28 10.50
C CYS A 178 -16.50 0.67 10.71
N ASN A 179 -17.21 1.08 9.66
CA ASN A 179 -18.66 1.29 9.72
C ASN A 179 -19.44 0.00 9.44
N THR A 180 -20.66 -0.15 9.97
CA THR A 180 -21.48 -1.36 9.71
C THR A 180 -21.83 -1.51 8.23
N ALA A 181 -22.18 -0.41 7.57
CA ALA A 181 -22.28 -0.31 6.12
C ALA A 181 -21.14 0.59 5.64
N SER A 182 -20.32 0.09 4.73
CA SER A 182 -19.10 0.79 4.32
C SER A 182 -18.82 0.62 2.83
N GLU A 183 -18.08 1.59 2.30
CA GLU A 183 -17.65 1.59 0.90
C GLU A 183 -16.13 1.65 0.80
N ILE A 184 -15.60 0.95 -0.20
CA ILE A 184 -14.23 1.11 -0.67
C ILE A 184 -14.31 1.58 -2.11
N HIS A 185 -13.64 2.68 -2.43
CA HIS A 185 -13.57 3.23 -3.78
C HIS A 185 -12.13 3.21 -4.26
N ILE A 186 -11.88 2.61 -5.42
CA ILE A 186 -10.57 2.55 -6.08
C ILE A 186 -10.75 3.09 -7.49
N TYR A 187 -9.99 4.11 -7.88
CA TYR A 187 -10.23 4.82 -9.13
C TYR A 187 -9.07 4.81 -10.12
N ARG A 188 -7.97 4.10 -9.84
CA ARG A 188 -6.89 3.86 -10.80
C ARG A 188 -6.64 2.38 -11.00
N CYS A 189 -6.27 2.01 -12.22
CA CYS A 189 -5.73 0.69 -12.53
C CYS A 189 -4.34 0.48 -11.90
N GLU A 190 -3.59 1.56 -11.73
CA GLU A 190 -2.29 1.56 -11.07
C GLU A 190 -2.40 1.12 -9.61
N GLU A 191 -1.72 0.02 -9.27
CA GLU A 191 -1.61 -0.58 -7.94
C GLU A 191 -2.96 -0.97 -7.31
N TRP A 192 -4.01 -1.11 -8.11
CA TRP A 192 -5.39 -1.27 -7.63
C TRP A 192 -5.54 -2.35 -6.56
N PHE A 193 -4.84 -3.49 -6.71
CA PHE A 193 -4.96 -4.59 -5.76
C PHE A 193 -4.24 -4.27 -4.44
N LYS A 194 -3.03 -3.72 -4.49
CA LYS A 194 -2.32 -3.25 -3.28
C LYS A 194 -3.14 -2.18 -2.56
N VAL A 195 -3.74 -1.26 -3.30
CA VAL A 195 -4.62 -0.22 -2.75
C VAL A 195 -5.86 -0.86 -2.12
N LEU A 196 -6.46 -1.87 -2.73
CA LEU A 196 -7.54 -2.63 -2.08
C LEU A 196 -7.08 -3.22 -0.74
N LEU A 197 -5.89 -3.84 -0.68
CA LEU A 197 -5.34 -4.33 0.58
C LEU A 197 -5.26 -3.18 1.60
N HIS A 198 -4.68 -2.04 1.23
CA HIS A 198 -4.58 -0.85 2.07
C HIS A 198 -5.95 -0.38 2.59
N GLU A 199 -6.90 -0.09 1.70
CA GLU A 199 -8.22 0.41 2.09
C GLU A 199 -8.97 -0.63 2.94
N THR A 200 -8.83 -1.92 2.68
CA THR A 200 -9.46 -2.94 3.53
C THR A 200 -8.90 -2.97 4.95
N PHE A 201 -7.65 -2.55 5.20
CA PHE A 201 -7.13 -2.43 6.56
C PHE A 201 -7.90 -1.35 7.35
N HIS A 202 -8.10 -0.17 6.78
CA HIS A 202 -8.94 0.88 7.37
C HIS A 202 -10.38 0.41 7.54
N ASN A 203 -10.95 -0.13 6.46
CA ASN A 203 -12.34 -0.54 6.40
C ASN A 203 -12.69 -1.60 7.46
N LEU A 204 -11.80 -2.56 7.67
CA LEU A 204 -11.96 -3.64 8.64
C LEU A 204 -11.38 -3.33 10.02
N GLY A 205 -10.86 -2.11 10.24
CA GLY A 205 -10.30 -1.67 11.51
C GLY A 205 -9.08 -2.49 11.95
N LEU A 206 -8.24 -2.91 11.01
CA LEU A 206 -7.01 -3.67 11.26
C LEU A 206 -5.82 -2.79 11.66
N ASP A 207 -5.98 -1.47 11.57
CA ASP A 207 -5.00 -0.46 11.96
C ASP A 207 -5.36 0.20 13.30
N PHE A 208 -4.73 1.34 13.58
CA PHE A 208 -4.96 2.16 14.77
C PHE A 208 -5.57 3.54 14.48
N SER A 209 -6.19 3.75 13.32
CA SER A 209 -6.84 5.03 12.94
C SER A 209 -7.97 5.45 13.90
N GLY A 210 -8.62 4.50 14.56
CA GLY A 210 -9.65 4.74 15.57
C GLY A 210 -9.16 4.92 17.01
N VAL A 211 -7.84 5.05 17.24
CA VAL A 211 -7.24 5.21 18.58
C VAL A 211 -6.76 6.67 18.77
N ASN A 212 -6.74 7.15 20.02
CA ASN A 212 -6.17 8.47 20.33
C ASN A 212 -4.67 8.51 20.03
N ASN A 213 -4.25 9.45 19.16
CA ASN A 213 -2.90 9.55 18.63
C ASN A 213 -1.96 10.49 19.43
N ASN A 214 -2.43 11.19 20.47
CA ASN A 214 -1.62 12.23 21.14
C ASN A 214 -0.22 11.77 21.59
N GLY A 215 -0.10 10.53 22.07
CA GLY A 215 1.19 9.98 22.52
C GLY A 215 2.18 9.71 21.39
N ILE A 216 1.69 9.20 20.24
CA ILE A 216 2.54 8.92 19.08
C ILE A 216 2.89 10.22 18.34
N ASP A 217 1.95 11.18 18.26
CA ASP A 217 2.16 12.50 17.66
C ASP A 217 3.35 13.22 18.30
N GLN A 218 3.34 13.33 19.64
CA GLN A 218 4.44 13.96 20.37
C GLN A 218 5.75 13.20 20.18
N CYS A 219 5.68 11.86 20.20
CA CYS A 219 6.85 11.02 20.10
C CYS A 219 7.55 11.14 18.74
N VAL A 220 6.79 11.10 17.64
CA VAL A 220 7.32 11.23 16.28
C VAL A 220 7.73 12.67 16.00
N TYR A 221 6.99 13.68 16.49
CA TYR A 221 7.39 15.09 16.38
C TYR A 221 8.76 15.37 17.01
N ASN A 222 9.08 14.73 18.14
CA ASN A 222 10.40 14.84 18.78
C ASN A 222 11.53 14.23 17.93
N ILE A 223 11.22 13.32 17.02
CA ILE A 223 12.18 12.71 16.07
C ILE A 223 12.28 13.57 14.81
N PHE A 224 11.11 13.95 14.27
CA PHE A 224 10.94 14.71 13.03
C PHE A 224 10.06 15.93 13.29
N PRO A 225 10.63 17.10 13.62
CA PRO A 225 9.86 18.29 13.99
C PRO A 225 9.28 18.99 12.74
N ILE A 226 8.30 18.32 12.13
CA ILE A 226 7.51 18.74 10.97
C ILE A 226 6.10 19.06 11.47
N LYS A 227 5.60 20.27 11.17
CA LYS A 227 4.31 20.76 11.65
C LYS A 227 3.19 20.40 10.67
N ASN A 228 2.73 19.16 10.67
CA ASN A 228 1.56 18.70 9.91
C ASN A 228 0.76 17.67 10.73
N GLU A 229 -0.53 17.51 10.44
CA GLU A 229 -1.35 16.42 11.00
C GLU A 229 -0.93 15.10 10.33
N GLN A 230 -0.14 14.31 11.06
CA GLN A 230 0.43 13.08 10.54
C GLN A 230 -0.47 11.88 10.84
N LYS A 231 -0.77 11.11 9.80
CA LYS A 231 -1.57 9.88 9.91
C LYS A 231 -0.66 8.65 9.94
N TYR A 232 -0.03 8.36 11.08
CA TYR A 232 0.98 7.28 11.15
C TYR A 232 0.43 5.87 10.87
N PHE A 233 -0.88 5.67 11.08
CA PHE A 233 -1.54 4.41 10.73
C PHE A 233 -1.47 4.10 9.23
N GLU A 234 -1.30 5.11 8.38
CA GLU A 234 -1.09 4.97 6.94
C GLU A 234 0.19 4.18 6.65
N THR A 235 1.25 4.38 7.45
CA THR A 235 2.49 3.59 7.32
C THR A 235 2.23 2.13 7.66
N TYR A 236 1.46 1.83 8.71
CA TYR A 236 1.11 0.46 9.08
C TYR A 236 0.29 -0.25 7.99
N CYS A 237 -0.73 0.44 7.45
CA CYS A 237 -1.54 -0.06 6.35
C CYS A 237 -0.69 -0.31 5.10
N GLU A 238 0.16 0.65 4.73
CA GLU A 238 0.98 0.54 3.52
C GLU A 238 2.03 -0.57 3.62
N MET A 239 2.67 -0.73 4.79
CA MET A 239 3.63 -1.82 5.04
C MET A 239 2.99 -3.20 4.89
N TRP A 240 1.80 -3.40 5.45
CA TRP A 240 1.08 -4.66 5.29
C TRP A 240 0.52 -4.85 3.88
N ALA A 241 0.00 -3.80 3.25
CA ALA A 241 -0.49 -3.86 1.88
C ALA A 241 0.61 -4.28 0.90
N GLU A 242 1.81 -3.70 0.98
CA GLU A 242 2.96 -4.11 0.16
C GLU A 242 3.45 -5.52 0.48
N THR A 243 3.52 -5.88 1.77
CA THR A 243 3.92 -7.23 2.20
C THR A 243 2.97 -8.30 1.66
N ILE A 244 1.67 -8.09 1.84
CA ILE A 244 0.64 -9.04 1.39
C ILE A 244 0.56 -9.05 -0.14
N ASN A 245 0.71 -7.90 -0.82
CA ASN A 245 0.81 -7.87 -2.28
C ASN A 245 2.00 -8.73 -2.78
N ALA A 246 3.17 -8.62 -2.16
CA ALA A 246 4.33 -9.47 -2.46
C ALA A 246 4.04 -10.96 -2.23
N MET A 247 3.31 -11.29 -1.16
CA MET A 247 2.86 -12.67 -0.89
C MET A 247 1.87 -13.16 -1.96
N PHE A 248 0.92 -12.33 -2.39
CA PHE A 248 0.01 -12.66 -3.49
C PHE A 248 0.77 -12.89 -4.80
N VAL A 249 1.77 -12.06 -5.12
CA VAL A 249 2.62 -12.25 -6.31
C VAL A 249 3.33 -13.60 -6.23
N SER A 250 3.88 -13.95 -5.07
CA SER A 250 4.50 -15.24 -4.82
C SER A 250 3.50 -16.41 -4.94
N PHE A 251 2.30 -16.26 -4.37
CA PHE A 251 1.24 -17.28 -4.38
C PHE A 251 0.75 -17.63 -5.78
N PHE A 252 0.50 -16.62 -6.61
CA PHE A 252 0.00 -16.78 -7.98
C PHE A 252 1.10 -17.13 -8.98
N SER A 253 2.38 -16.92 -8.65
CA SER A 253 3.51 -17.36 -9.47
C SER A 253 4.06 -18.75 -9.09
N SER A 254 3.66 -19.29 -7.94
CA SER A 254 4.12 -20.59 -7.44
C SER A 254 3.41 -21.77 -8.12
N LYS A 255 4.19 -22.71 -8.65
CA LYS A 255 3.68 -23.94 -9.27
C LYS A 255 3.29 -25.01 -8.24
N THR A 256 4.08 -25.17 -7.18
CA THR A 256 3.96 -26.30 -6.24
C THR A 256 3.24 -25.95 -4.94
N LYS A 257 2.75 -24.70 -4.80
CA LYS A 257 2.04 -24.17 -3.61
C LYS A 257 2.76 -24.46 -2.27
N ASN A 258 4.06 -24.74 -2.31
CA ASN A 258 4.89 -24.99 -1.13
C ASN A 258 5.18 -23.67 -0.41
N ILE A 259 4.81 -23.60 0.87
CA ILE A 259 4.86 -22.36 1.67
C ILE A 259 6.28 -21.85 1.86
N GLU A 260 7.26 -22.73 2.10
CA GLU A 260 8.65 -22.32 2.27
C GLU A 260 9.19 -21.63 1.01
N ASN A 261 8.91 -22.21 -0.17
CA ASN A 261 9.25 -21.61 -1.45
C ASN A 261 8.52 -20.28 -1.67
N MET A 262 7.25 -20.18 -1.27
CA MET A 262 6.49 -18.93 -1.38
C MET A 262 7.03 -17.84 -0.44
N ILE A 263 7.47 -18.18 0.76
CA ILE A 263 8.17 -17.25 1.67
C ILE A 263 9.48 -16.81 1.03
N LYS A 264 10.29 -17.74 0.51
CA LYS A 264 11.55 -17.42 -0.18
C LYS A 264 11.35 -16.48 -1.37
N ASN A 265 10.29 -16.67 -2.14
CA ASN A 265 9.96 -15.78 -3.25
C ASN A 265 9.48 -14.41 -2.76
N THR A 266 8.65 -14.35 -1.71
CA THR A 266 8.22 -13.10 -1.06
C THR A 266 9.44 -12.31 -0.57
N THR A 267 10.41 -12.98 0.05
CA THR A 267 11.67 -12.37 0.49
C THR A 267 12.45 -11.71 -0.66
N LYS A 268 12.47 -12.34 -1.85
CA LYS A 268 13.13 -11.76 -3.04
C LYS A 268 12.37 -10.53 -3.56
N ILE A 269 11.04 -10.59 -3.56
CA ILE A 269 10.17 -9.48 -3.99
C ILE A 269 10.37 -8.28 -3.05
N LEU A 270 10.27 -8.50 -1.74
CA LEU A 270 10.44 -7.47 -0.72
C LEU A 270 11.83 -6.82 -0.72
N LYS A 271 12.87 -7.55 -1.17
CA LYS A 271 14.19 -6.94 -1.38
C LYS A 271 14.10 -5.79 -2.40
N ILE A 272 13.46 -6.01 -3.54
CA ILE A 272 13.32 -4.96 -4.56
C ILE A 272 12.39 -3.85 -4.07
N GLU A 273 11.29 -4.18 -3.39
CA GLU A 273 10.39 -3.17 -2.81
C GLU A 273 11.09 -2.28 -1.78
N ARG A 274 12.01 -2.84 -0.98
CA ARG A 274 12.85 -2.06 -0.06
C ARG A 274 13.70 -1.02 -0.80
N GLU A 275 14.39 -1.45 -1.83
CA GLU A 275 15.27 -0.58 -2.61
C GLU A 275 14.46 0.51 -3.34
N PHE A 276 13.28 0.15 -3.85
CA PHE A 276 12.35 1.11 -4.43
C PHE A 276 11.78 2.09 -3.40
N SER A 277 11.47 1.63 -2.19
CA SER A 277 10.99 2.50 -1.11
C SER A 277 12.04 3.52 -0.68
N LEU A 278 13.33 3.15 -0.63
CA LEU A 278 14.43 4.10 -0.41
C LEU A 278 14.50 5.13 -1.53
N PHE A 279 14.39 4.69 -2.79
CA PHE A 279 14.38 5.57 -3.95
C PHE A 279 13.23 6.58 -3.88
N GLN A 280 12.01 6.11 -3.57
CA GLN A 280 10.85 6.99 -3.44
C GLN A 280 11.00 8.01 -2.32
N CYS A 281 11.53 7.61 -1.15
CA CYS A 281 11.83 8.52 -0.04
C CYS A 281 12.76 9.66 -0.48
N VAL A 282 13.93 9.32 -1.03
CA VAL A 282 14.92 10.30 -1.50
C VAL A 282 14.37 11.17 -2.62
N LYS A 283 13.61 10.58 -3.55
CA LYS A 283 13.02 11.32 -4.67
C LYS A 283 11.98 12.34 -4.23
N VAL A 284 11.10 11.97 -3.29
CA VAL A 284 10.09 12.88 -2.73
C VAL A 284 10.76 14.02 -1.96
N LEU A 285 11.79 13.74 -1.16
CA LEU A 285 12.54 14.78 -0.47
C LEU A 285 13.29 15.68 -1.45
N HIS A 286 13.89 15.11 -2.49
CA HIS A 286 14.56 15.85 -3.54
C HIS A 286 13.60 16.79 -4.28
N PHE A 287 12.37 16.36 -4.54
CA PHE A 287 11.32 17.21 -5.11
C PHE A 287 11.03 18.44 -4.23
N PHE A 288 11.03 18.27 -2.90
CA PHE A 288 10.95 19.39 -1.96
C PHE A 288 12.26 20.19 -1.82
N GLY A 289 13.34 19.82 -2.50
CA GLY A 289 14.65 20.45 -2.34
C GLY A 289 15.26 20.19 -0.96
N MET A 290 14.99 19.01 -0.40
CA MET A 290 15.43 18.55 0.91
C MET A 290 16.28 17.29 0.80
N LYS A 291 17.13 17.09 1.80
CA LYS A 291 17.80 15.82 2.12
C LYS A 291 17.07 15.13 3.27
N TYR A 292 17.35 13.85 3.50
CA TYR A 292 16.77 13.14 4.63
C TYR A 292 17.19 13.72 5.98
N THR A 293 18.43 14.19 6.11
CA THR A 293 18.95 14.82 7.33
C THR A 293 18.18 16.09 7.71
N ASP A 294 17.64 16.82 6.73
CA ASP A 294 16.84 18.02 6.97
C ASP A 294 15.59 17.72 7.81
N LEU A 295 15.11 16.48 7.82
CA LEU A 295 13.91 16.09 8.56
C LEU A 295 14.11 16.07 10.09
N TYR A 296 15.35 15.94 10.58
CA TYR A 296 15.61 15.77 12.02
C TYR A 296 16.79 16.57 12.57
N GLU A 297 17.67 17.13 11.73
CA GLU A 297 18.82 17.87 12.23
C GLU A 297 18.41 19.18 12.92
N ASN A 298 19.15 19.54 13.97
CA ASN A 298 18.97 20.77 14.75
C ASN A 298 19.82 21.92 14.20
N THR A 299 20.01 21.99 12.88
CA THR A 299 20.69 23.10 12.22
C THR A 299 19.67 24.13 11.75
N PRO A 300 20.03 25.43 11.67
CA PRO A 300 19.14 26.47 11.12
C PRO A 300 18.66 26.15 9.70
N SER A 301 19.52 25.55 8.86
CA SER A 301 19.18 25.12 7.50
C SER A 301 18.12 24.02 7.49
N ALA A 302 18.26 22.99 8.33
CA ALA A 302 17.30 21.90 8.42
C ALA A 302 15.95 22.40 8.97
N ALA A 303 15.97 23.27 9.99
CA ALA A 303 14.76 23.91 10.50
C ALA A 303 14.04 24.74 9.43
N HIS A 304 14.78 25.55 8.66
CA HIS A 304 14.25 26.31 7.54
C HIS A 304 13.64 25.39 6.47
N ALA A 305 14.31 24.28 6.13
CA ALA A 305 13.81 23.31 5.17
C ALA A 305 12.47 22.70 5.63
N ARG A 306 12.34 22.27 6.88
CA ARG A 306 11.08 21.72 7.41
C ARG A 306 9.92 22.72 7.39
N ILE A 307 10.20 23.99 7.68
CA ILE A 307 9.16 25.03 7.75
C ILE A 307 8.74 25.50 6.35
N HIS A 308 9.68 25.67 5.43
CA HIS A 308 9.42 26.37 4.16
C HIS A 308 9.41 25.48 2.92
N LYS A 309 10.05 24.31 2.96
CA LYS A 309 10.19 23.41 1.81
C LYS A 309 9.26 22.21 1.85
N TYR A 310 9.11 21.58 3.01
CA TYR A 310 8.26 20.40 3.16
C TYR A 310 6.78 20.77 3.07
N LYS A 311 6.05 20.21 2.09
CA LYS A 311 4.65 20.59 1.81
C LYS A 311 3.81 19.40 1.35
N GLU A 312 2.95 18.89 2.21
CA GLU A 312 2.02 17.81 1.90
C GLU A 312 0.58 18.21 2.24
N THR A 313 -0.40 17.70 1.50
CA THR A 313 -1.83 17.75 1.87
C THR A 313 -2.49 16.37 1.85
N THR A 314 -1.67 15.34 1.66
CA THR A 314 -1.98 13.92 1.80
C THR A 314 -0.83 13.29 2.62
N PRO A 315 -0.97 12.12 3.26
CA PRO A 315 0.05 11.54 4.17
C PRO A 315 1.39 11.09 3.54
N VAL A 316 2.06 11.96 2.79
CA VAL A 316 3.33 11.72 2.08
C VAL A 316 4.42 11.29 3.05
N PHE A 317 4.51 11.92 4.22
CA PHE A 317 5.45 11.54 5.27
C PHE A 317 5.29 10.06 5.67
N SER A 318 4.04 9.61 5.83
CA SER A 318 3.75 8.24 6.23
C SER A 318 4.01 7.24 5.11
N TYR A 319 3.59 7.55 3.87
CA TYR A 319 3.74 6.66 2.72
C TYR A 319 5.18 6.51 2.20
N TYR A 320 5.98 7.57 2.27
CA TYR A 320 7.29 7.60 1.62
C TYR A 320 8.45 7.70 2.60
N ILE A 321 8.30 8.42 3.72
CA ILE A 321 9.40 8.61 4.68
C ILE A 321 9.38 7.50 5.73
N LEU A 322 8.36 7.43 6.57
CA LEU A 322 8.29 6.41 7.64
C LEU A 322 8.26 4.99 7.08
N LYS A 323 7.51 4.77 5.99
CA LYS A 323 7.51 3.49 5.29
C LYS A 323 8.91 3.08 4.85
N SER A 324 9.73 4.00 4.35
CA SER A 324 11.08 3.66 3.91
C SER A 324 11.99 3.17 5.04
N ILE A 325 11.82 3.73 6.25
CA ILE A 325 12.52 3.26 7.45
C ILE A 325 12.06 1.83 7.76
N MET A 326 10.75 1.60 7.86
CA MET A 326 10.20 0.29 8.22
C MET A 326 10.48 -0.79 7.17
N MET A 327 10.42 -0.46 5.88
CA MET A 327 10.73 -1.39 4.79
C MET A 327 12.23 -1.72 4.71
N PHE A 328 13.10 -0.76 5.06
CA PHE A 328 14.52 -1.04 5.19
C PHE A 328 14.80 -2.11 6.26
N PHE A 329 14.08 -2.02 7.38
CA PHE A 329 14.14 -2.96 8.50
C PHE A 329 12.95 -3.96 8.49
N ILE A 330 12.50 -4.40 7.31
CA ILE A 330 11.29 -5.25 7.18
C ILE A 330 11.35 -6.54 8.01
N ASP A 331 12.53 -7.14 8.21
CA ASP A 331 12.66 -8.35 9.03
C ASP A 331 12.28 -8.06 10.48
N GLU A 332 12.83 -6.97 11.02
CA GLU A 332 12.59 -6.48 12.38
C GLU A 332 11.16 -5.96 12.51
N TYR A 333 10.63 -5.31 11.48
CA TYR A 333 9.25 -4.83 11.46
C TYR A 333 8.23 -5.98 11.52
N ILE A 334 8.40 -7.04 10.72
CA ILE A 334 7.48 -8.19 10.72
C ILE A 334 7.62 -8.97 12.03
N ASP A 335 8.83 -9.10 12.57
CA ASP A 335 9.03 -9.69 13.90
C ASP A 335 8.39 -8.84 15.01
N TRP A 336 8.54 -7.51 14.94
CA TRP A 336 7.89 -6.57 15.84
C TRP A 336 6.37 -6.75 15.79
N CYS A 337 5.78 -6.84 14.59
CA CYS A 337 4.34 -7.08 14.44
C CYS A 337 3.94 -8.43 15.04
N ALA A 338 4.67 -9.50 14.75
CA ALA A 338 4.36 -10.82 15.30
C ALA A 338 4.41 -10.84 16.83
N THR A 339 5.34 -10.11 17.43
CA THR A 339 5.52 -10.02 18.88
C THR A 339 4.46 -9.14 19.55
N HIS A 340 4.19 -7.97 18.98
CA HIS A 340 3.39 -6.93 19.61
C HIS A 340 1.88 -7.04 19.31
N ASN A 341 1.55 -7.67 18.18
CA ASN A 341 0.18 -7.90 17.74
C ASN A 341 -0.26 -9.37 17.92
N GLN A 342 0.40 -10.14 18.80
CA GLN A 342 0.01 -11.52 19.12
C GLN A 342 -0.05 -12.43 17.87
N SER A 343 0.95 -12.34 17.00
CA SER A 343 0.99 -13.05 15.71
C SER A 343 -0.21 -12.75 14.81
N SER A 344 -0.66 -11.50 14.81
CA SER A 344 -1.74 -10.98 13.97
C SER A 344 -1.28 -9.82 13.10
N ILE A 345 -1.97 -9.62 11.97
CA ILE A 345 -1.87 -8.40 11.16
C ILE A 345 -2.75 -7.27 11.70
N ASN A 346 -3.68 -7.55 12.62
CA ASN A 346 -4.49 -6.55 13.30
C ASN A 346 -3.66 -5.84 14.38
N PHE A 347 -3.54 -4.53 14.28
CA PHE A 347 -2.79 -3.74 15.25
C PHE A 347 -3.40 -3.89 16.65
N ASN A 348 -2.56 -4.22 17.63
CA ASN A 348 -3.00 -4.28 19.02
C ASN A 348 -3.18 -2.86 19.57
N LYS A 349 -4.42 -2.41 19.67
CA LYS A 349 -4.82 -1.03 20.04
C LYS A 349 -4.60 -0.66 21.52
N LYS A 350 -3.87 -1.45 22.29
CA LYS A 350 -3.47 -1.07 23.65
C LYS A 350 -2.57 0.18 23.60
N PRO A 351 -2.76 1.18 24.48
CA PRO A 351 -2.00 2.44 24.42
C PRO A 351 -0.48 2.28 24.39
N ASN A 352 0.07 1.32 25.16
CA ASN A 352 1.50 1.05 25.17
C ASN A 352 2.05 0.57 23.82
N ASN A 353 1.21 -0.02 22.96
CA ASN A 353 1.66 -0.53 21.67
C ASN A 353 1.99 0.60 20.68
N LEU A 354 1.28 1.73 20.76
CA LEU A 354 1.59 2.93 19.97
C LEU A 354 2.93 3.55 20.36
N ILE A 355 3.24 3.56 21.66
CA ILE A 355 4.54 4.01 22.16
C ILE A 355 5.64 3.12 21.58
N LYS A 356 5.48 1.80 21.65
CA LYS A 356 6.42 0.82 21.07
C LYS A 356 6.58 0.95 19.56
N TYR A 357 5.52 1.33 18.85
CA TYR A 357 5.58 1.60 17.41
C TYR A 357 6.44 2.84 17.14
N CYS A 358 6.33 3.89 17.96
CA CYS A 358 7.22 5.03 17.88
C CYS A 358 8.67 4.71 18.30
N GLU A 359 8.87 3.86 19.31
CA GLU A 359 10.20 3.40 19.72
C GLU A 359 10.91 2.69 18.57
N PHE A 360 10.20 1.84 17.81
CA PHE A 360 10.74 1.26 16.58
C PHE A 360 11.24 2.34 15.62
N ILE A 361 10.49 3.42 15.40
CA ILE A 361 10.94 4.54 14.55
C ILE A 361 12.20 5.20 15.15
N ARG A 362 12.21 5.45 16.45
CA ARG A 362 13.32 6.09 17.18
C ARG A 362 14.62 5.30 17.10
N GLU A 363 14.54 3.98 17.13
CA GLU A 363 15.71 3.09 17.04
C GLU A 363 16.32 3.08 15.63
N HIS A 364 15.49 3.29 14.60
CA HIS A 364 15.87 3.05 13.21
C HIS A 364 16.14 4.30 12.37
N TYR A 365 15.51 5.45 12.68
CA TYR A 365 15.56 6.64 11.80
C TYR A 365 16.96 7.20 11.55
N LYS A 366 17.90 6.95 12.46
CA LYS A 366 19.33 7.34 12.39
C LYS A 366 20.29 6.16 12.31
N ASN A 367 19.78 4.94 12.09
CA ASN A 367 20.63 3.77 11.98
C ASN A 367 21.66 3.95 10.86
N THR A 368 22.93 3.68 11.15
CA THR A 368 24.05 3.93 10.23
C THR A 368 23.84 3.24 8.88
N SER A 369 23.37 1.98 8.86
CA SER A 369 23.17 1.25 7.61
C SER A 369 22.07 1.86 6.74
N TYR A 370 20.99 2.35 7.37
CA TYR A 370 19.92 3.06 6.68
C TYR A 370 20.40 4.42 6.16
N LEU A 371 21.10 5.20 6.99
CA LEU A 371 21.65 6.51 6.58
C LEU A 371 22.67 6.38 5.45
N ASP A 372 23.51 5.33 5.46
CA ASP A 372 24.47 5.08 4.39
C ASP A 372 23.74 4.70 3.08
N ALA A 373 22.69 3.89 3.16
CA ALA A 373 21.85 3.58 2.00
C ALA A 373 21.15 4.84 1.45
N ILE A 374 20.61 5.70 2.32
CA ILE A 374 20.03 7.00 1.94
C ILE A 374 21.06 7.89 1.26
N LYS A 375 22.26 8.07 1.84
CA LYS A 375 23.33 8.89 1.25
C LYS A 375 23.77 8.36 -0.11
N SER A 376 23.88 7.04 -0.28
CA SER A 376 24.16 6.42 -1.57
C SER A 376 23.04 6.71 -2.57
N MET A 377 21.78 6.57 -2.14
CA MET A 377 20.62 6.85 -2.98
C MET A 377 20.53 8.32 -3.39
N GLU A 378 20.76 9.27 -2.48
CA GLU A 378 20.83 10.71 -2.77
C GLU A 378 21.84 10.98 -3.88
N LYS A 379 23.05 10.41 -3.80
CA LYS A 379 24.06 10.54 -4.87
C LYS A 379 23.59 9.94 -6.19
N THR A 380 22.95 8.77 -6.17
CA THR A 380 22.46 8.11 -7.40
C THR A 380 21.31 8.89 -8.05
N VAL A 381 20.36 9.40 -7.27
CA VAL A 381 19.23 10.19 -7.75
C VAL A 381 19.70 11.52 -8.33
N LEU A 382 20.64 12.19 -7.65
CA LEU A 382 21.14 13.51 -8.04
C LEU A 382 22.09 13.49 -9.25
N ASN A 383 22.91 12.45 -9.39
CA ASN A 383 24.03 12.47 -10.35
C ASN A 383 23.78 11.66 -11.64
N LYS A 384 22.66 10.93 -11.74
CA LYS A 384 22.34 10.13 -12.94
C LYS A 384 21.16 10.72 -13.69
N LYS A 385 21.26 10.76 -15.02
CA LYS A 385 20.10 10.97 -15.89
C LYS A 385 19.21 9.75 -15.80
N ASN A 386 18.13 9.87 -15.03
CA ASN A 386 17.08 8.86 -14.94
C ASN A 386 15.95 9.21 -15.92
N PRO A 387 15.22 8.21 -16.46
CA PRO A 387 14.06 8.48 -17.30
C PRO A 387 13.02 9.34 -16.58
N LYS A 388 12.37 10.24 -17.32
CA LYS A 388 11.37 11.16 -16.77
C LYS A 388 10.22 10.39 -16.08
N SER A 389 9.74 9.30 -16.68
CA SER A 389 8.71 8.41 -16.11
C SER A 389 9.05 7.92 -14.70
N ILE A 390 10.31 7.53 -14.48
CA ILE A 390 10.84 7.03 -13.21
C ILE A 390 10.97 8.15 -12.17
N MET A 391 11.37 9.34 -12.62
CA MET A 391 11.53 10.50 -11.75
C MET A 391 10.20 11.15 -11.36
N GLU A 392 9.15 11.01 -12.17
CA GLU A 392 7.85 11.59 -11.88
C GLU A 392 6.91 10.65 -11.13
N THR A 393 7.03 9.33 -11.29
CA THR A 393 6.04 8.40 -10.70
C THR A 393 5.95 8.48 -9.17
N LEU A 394 4.74 8.43 -8.62
CA LEU A 394 4.47 8.32 -7.18
C LEU A 394 3.95 6.92 -6.79
N ARG A 395 4.27 5.90 -7.60
CA ARG A 395 4.07 4.49 -7.24
C ARG A 395 4.74 4.15 -5.91
N MET A 396 4.08 3.29 -5.16
CA MET A 396 4.53 2.83 -3.85
C MET A 396 5.10 1.41 -3.91
N THR A 397 4.65 0.59 -4.87
CA THR A 397 5.11 -0.78 -5.13
C THR A 397 5.56 -0.93 -6.58
N VAL A 398 6.56 -1.79 -6.82
CA VAL A 398 6.98 -2.14 -8.19
C VAL A 398 6.25 -3.37 -8.72
N TYR A 399 5.80 -4.29 -7.86
CA TYR A 399 5.16 -5.53 -8.29
C TYR A 399 3.64 -5.38 -8.37
N GLU A 400 3.10 -5.45 -9.59
CA GLU A 400 1.67 -5.55 -9.82
C GLU A 400 1.31 -6.83 -10.55
N ILE A 401 0.38 -7.60 -9.97
CA ILE A 401 -0.21 -8.75 -10.65
C ILE A 401 -1.22 -8.23 -11.68
N GLN A 402 -1.09 -8.70 -12.91
CA GLN A 402 -1.97 -8.39 -14.04
C GLN A 402 -3.42 -8.81 -13.77
#